data_AF-A0AA40BPH7-F1
#
_entry.id   AF-A0AA40BPH7-F1
#
_cell.length_a   1.000
_cell.length_b   1.000
_cell.length_c   1.000
_cell.angle_alpha   90.00
_cell.angle_beta   90.00
_cell.angle_gamma   90.00
#
_symmetry.space_group_name_H-M   'P 1'
#
loop_
_entity.id
_entity.type
_entity.pdbx_description
1 polymer ?
#
loop_
_entity_poly.entity_id
_entity_poly.type
_entity_poly.pdbx_seq_one_letter_code
_entity_poly.pdbx_strand_id
1 'polypeptide(L)'
;KRRRFLIAVAVVVVVALAAALGGVLGGKKGSESQGATGDTSGSSRGNGTGTSDGPSSSSPSSVPQPARAGSPLTAAAMRKSDGGLDLRLYFLDRDNRLVWAHCDTLRPLADGESSCWEMGGRFPSYSEPDSQLAATNIVWATQMRPQTELFYTGSGTRLLGVNFNDNFNPRIMADSIDGVGWSTGSESALAAYWPWLVHQDATGALVHVRNNPPANLEPGAVWGAAGINVTALVGTKLAMVPASANFTRIGGWGGYAVFYQGRDSRLSVAMSRLNGSDSSLNAPLSFPTTLPVINVPDKAPIAAFTAARLNDADQRVDAYVLYIDG
;
A
#
# COMPACT_ATOMS: atom_id res chain seq x y z
N LYS A 1 11.83 -25.33 11.44
CA LYS A 1 10.36 -25.52 11.58
C LYS A 1 9.60 -24.19 11.62
N ARG A 2 9.96 -23.20 12.46
CA ARG A 2 9.34 -21.85 12.47
C ARG A 2 9.40 -21.07 11.14
N ARG A 3 10.50 -21.13 10.37
CA ARG A 3 10.59 -20.46 9.05
C ARG A 3 9.59 -21.00 8.03
N ARG A 4 9.38 -22.33 8.00
CA ARG A 4 8.38 -22.97 7.12
C ARG A 4 6.96 -22.63 7.55
N PHE A 5 6.74 -22.46 8.86
CA PHE A 5 5.46 -22.01 9.41
C PHE A 5 5.13 -20.57 9.02
N LEU A 6 6.07 -19.63 9.12
CA LEU A 6 5.85 -18.23 8.72
C LEU A 6 5.63 -18.07 7.22
N ILE A 7 6.35 -18.82 6.39
CA ILE A 7 6.13 -18.84 4.93
C ILE A 7 4.75 -19.43 4.61
N ALA A 8 4.35 -20.51 5.29
CA ALA A 8 3.02 -21.08 5.12
C ALA A 8 1.91 -20.09 5.51
N VAL A 9 2.07 -19.35 6.62
CA VAL A 9 1.12 -18.32 7.05
C VAL A 9 1.04 -17.17 6.03
N ALA A 10 2.17 -16.68 5.54
CA ALA A 10 2.19 -15.60 4.54
C ALA A 10 1.50 -16.02 3.23
N VAL A 11 1.77 -17.24 2.75
CA VAL A 11 1.11 -17.78 1.55
C VAL A 11 -0.39 -17.95 1.77
N VAL A 12 -0.82 -18.46 2.94
CA VAL A 12 -2.24 -18.61 3.28
C VAL A 12 -2.95 -17.27 3.33
N VAL A 13 -2.33 -16.23 3.89
CA VAL A 13 -2.90 -14.87 3.92
C VAL A 13 -3.07 -14.32 2.51
N VAL A 14 -2.06 -14.47 1.64
CA VAL A 14 -2.14 -14.00 0.24
C VAL A 14 -3.21 -14.76 -0.55
N VAL A 15 -3.31 -16.09 -0.37
CA VAL A 15 -4.34 -16.91 -1.02
C VAL A 15 -5.74 -16.58 -0.50
N ALA A 16 -5.90 -16.35 0.81
CA ALA A 16 -7.17 -15.95 1.39
C ALA A 16 -7.63 -14.58 0.87
N LEU A 17 -6.70 -13.63 0.70
CA LEU A 17 -6.98 -12.33 0.09
C LEU A 17 -7.37 -12.49 -1.39
N ALA A 18 -6.67 -13.33 -2.16
CA ALA A 18 -7.01 -13.61 -3.55
C ALA A 18 -8.38 -14.30 -3.71
N ALA A 19 -8.73 -15.24 -2.82
CA ALA A 19 -10.01 -15.94 -2.83
C ALA A 19 -11.18 -15.03 -2.41
N ALA A 20 -10.98 -14.17 -1.40
CA ALA A 20 -11.97 -13.18 -1.00
C ALA A 20 -12.25 -12.15 -2.12
N LEU A 21 -11.23 -11.81 -2.91
CA LEU A 21 -11.37 -10.93 -4.08
C LEU A 21 -11.96 -11.66 -5.31
N GLY A 22 -11.67 -12.96 -5.48
CA GLY A 22 -12.21 -13.78 -6.58
C GLY A 22 -13.70 -14.16 -6.41
N GLY A 23 -14.20 -14.22 -5.18
CA GLY A 23 -15.60 -14.56 -4.89
C GLY A 23 -16.65 -13.53 -5.34
N VAL A 24 -16.23 -12.31 -5.73
CA VAL A 24 -17.15 -11.21 -6.10
C VAL A 24 -17.54 -11.22 -7.59
N LEU A 25 -16.92 -12.07 -8.42
CA LEU A 25 -17.18 -12.13 -9.88
C LEU A 25 -17.93 -13.38 -10.36
N GLY A 26 -18.32 -14.29 -9.46
CA GLY A 26 -18.88 -15.61 -9.79
C GLY A 26 -20.40 -15.74 -9.84
N GLY A 27 -21.17 -14.65 -9.77
CA GLY A 27 -22.63 -14.72 -9.53
C GLY A 27 -23.50 -13.90 -10.48
N LYS A 28 -23.47 -14.18 -11.80
CA LYS A 28 -24.60 -13.82 -12.70
C LYS A 28 -24.58 -14.60 -14.03
N LYS A 29 -25.27 -15.74 -14.01
CA LYS A 29 -25.92 -16.44 -15.14
C LYS A 29 -27.05 -17.23 -14.48
N GLY A 30 -28.31 -17.22 -14.89
CA GLY A 30 -29.09 -16.56 -15.91
C GLY A 30 -30.52 -17.09 -15.70
N SER A 31 -31.55 -16.29 -15.95
CA SER A 31 -32.92 -16.77 -16.05
C SER A 31 -33.66 -15.84 -16.99
N GLU A 32 -33.66 -16.20 -18.27
CA GLU A 32 -34.66 -15.74 -19.22
C GLU A 32 -36.01 -16.35 -18.84
N SER A 33 -37.03 -15.49 -18.74
CA SER A 33 -38.40 -15.88 -19.05
C SER A 33 -39.09 -14.68 -19.68
N GLN A 34 -39.29 -14.76 -20.98
CA GLN A 34 -40.25 -13.96 -21.74
C GLN A 34 -41.68 -14.19 -21.22
N GLY A 35 -42.52 -13.17 -21.33
CA GLY A 35 -43.94 -13.41 -21.64
C GLY A 35 -44.97 -12.53 -20.93
N ALA A 36 -45.60 -11.68 -21.75
CA ALA A 36 -47.00 -11.24 -21.72
C ALA A 36 -47.46 -10.14 -20.72
N THR A 37 -47.61 -8.94 -21.30
CA THR A 37 -48.83 -8.11 -21.35
C THR A 37 -49.96 -8.37 -20.33
N GLY A 38 -50.39 -7.28 -19.67
CA GLY A 38 -51.69 -7.16 -19.03
C GLY A 38 -51.91 -5.76 -18.44
N ASP A 39 -52.62 -4.91 -19.18
CA ASP A 39 -53.23 -3.67 -18.67
C ASP A 39 -54.18 -3.96 -17.51
N THR A 40 -54.17 -3.13 -16.46
CA THR A 40 -55.42 -2.64 -15.87
C THR A 40 -55.23 -1.40 -15.01
N SER A 41 -55.94 -0.35 -15.41
CA SER A 41 -56.35 0.81 -14.63
C SER A 41 -57.10 0.43 -13.36
N GLY A 42 -56.87 1.14 -12.25
CA GLY A 42 -57.67 1.00 -11.04
C GLY A 42 -57.37 2.07 -9.99
N SER A 43 -58.03 3.22 -10.13
CA SER A 43 -58.13 4.25 -9.08
C SER A 43 -58.99 3.74 -7.92
N SER A 44 -58.49 3.82 -6.69
CA SER A 44 -59.36 4.01 -5.52
C SER A 44 -58.63 4.72 -4.37
N ARG A 45 -59.23 5.84 -3.98
CA ARG A 45 -58.99 6.55 -2.72
C ARG A 45 -59.45 5.67 -1.55
N GLY A 46 -58.63 5.56 -0.52
CA GLY A 46 -58.98 4.96 0.77
C GLY A 46 -58.37 5.77 1.90
N ASN A 47 -59.20 6.57 2.55
CA ASN A 47 -58.92 7.39 3.72
C ASN A 47 -58.85 6.49 4.96
N GLY A 48 -57.77 6.55 5.74
CA GLY A 48 -57.58 5.74 6.94
C GLY A 48 -56.63 6.40 7.92
N THR A 49 -57.21 6.96 8.98
CA THR A 49 -56.58 7.69 10.09
C THR A 49 -55.82 6.79 11.06
N GLY A 50 -54.64 7.26 11.50
CA GLY A 50 -54.15 7.11 12.87
C GLY A 50 -53.27 5.90 13.16
N THR A 51 -51.97 6.14 13.38
CA THR A 51 -51.28 5.84 14.67
C THR A 51 -49.84 6.36 14.60
N SER A 52 -49.42 6.95 15.72
CA SER A 52 -48.10 7.48 15.99
C SER A 52 -47.06 6.37 16.16
N ASP A 53 -46.00 6.38 15.36
CA ASP A 53 -44.76 5.65 15.64
C ASP A 53 -43.58 6.62 15.49
N GLY A 54 -42.72 6.62 16.51
CA GLY A 54 -41.61 7.55 16.70
C GLY A 54 -40.52 7.45 15.64
N PRO A 55 -39.51 8.34 15.70
CA PRO A 55 -38.41 8.33 14.74
C PRO A 55 -37.63 7.04 14.92
N SER A 56 -37.81 6.12 13.97
CA SER A 56 -36.96 4.95 13.84
C SER A 56 -35.55 5.45 13.56
N SER A 57 -34.69 5.33 14.57
CA SER A 57 -33.26 5.46 14.39
C SER A 57 -32.84 4.37 13.41
N SER A 58 -32.63 4.75 12.15
CA SER A 58 -32.01 3.87 11.17
C SER A 58 -30.59 3.58 11.66
N SER A 59 -30.40 2.43 12.27
CA SER A 59 -29.09 1.82 12.46
C SER A 59 -28.36 1.88 11.12
N PRO A 60 -27.12 2.39 11.05
CA PRO A 60 -26.39 2.38 9.79
C PRO A 60 -26.17 0.92 9.40
N SER A 61 -26.89 0.45 8.40
CA SER A 61 -26.51 -0.76 7.69
C SER A 61 -25.23 -0.41 6.93
N SER A 62 -24.09 -0.73 7.51
CA SER A 62 -22.79 -0.61 6.88
C SER A 62 -22.70 -1.67 5.77
N VAL A 63 -23.37 -1.41 4.64
CA VAL A 63 -23.11 -2.14 3.41
C VAL A 63 -21.60 -2.04 3.17
N PRO A 64 -20.88 -3.18 3.07
CA PRO A 64 -19.45 -3.18 2.82
C PRO A 64 -19.17 -2.29 1.61
N GLN A 65 -18.36 -1.24 1.78
CA GLN A 65 -17.95 -0.37 0.70
C GLN A 65 -16.94 -1.15 -0.14
N PRO A 66 -17.31 -1.63 -1.33
CA PRO A 66 -16.42 -2.48 -2.08
C PRO A 66 -15.29 -1.63 -2.65
N ALA A 67 -14.06 -2.17 -2.61
CA ALA A 67 -12.96 -1.62 -3.39
C ALA A 67 -13.39 -1.52 -4.85
N ARG A 68 -12.96 -0.45 -5.51
CA ARG A 68 -13.19 -0.29 -6.95
C ARG A 68 -12.42 -1.37 -7.72
N ALA A 69 -13.01 -1.88 -8.80
CA ALA A 69 -12.28 -2.75 -9.72
C ALA A 69 -11.03 -2.01 -10.25
N GLY A 70 -9.87 -2.68 -10.22
CA GLY A 70 -8.59 -2.05 -10.58
C GLY A 70 -8.12 -0.98 -9.60
N SER A 71 -8.67 -0.92 -8.38
CA SER A 71 -8.12 -0.08 -7.33
C SER A 71 -6.65 -0.41 -7.08
N PRO A 72 -5.76 0.59 -6.96
CA PRO A 72 -4.46 0.36 -6.34
C PRO A 72 -4.68 -0.19 -4.92
N LEU A 73 -3.74 -1.00 -4.47
CA LEU A 73 -3.73 -1.57 -3.12
C LEU A 73 -2.33 -1.41 -2.55
N THR A 74 -2.24 -0.85 -1.36
CA THR A 74 -1.00 -0.83 -0.59
C THR A 74 -1.30 -1.18 0.86
N ALA A 75 -0.33 -1.76 1.55
CA ALA A 75 -0.46 -2.11 2.94
C ALA A 75 0.78 -1.69 3.71
N ALA A 76 0.57 -1.35 4.97
CA ALA A 76 1.62 -1.19 5.94
C ALA A 76 1.30 -2.11 7.12
N ALA A 77 2.28 -2.84 7.61
CA ALA A 77 2.10 -3.73 8.73
C ALA A 77 3.27 -3.59 9.70
N MET A 78 2.98 -3.83 10.96
CA MET A 78 4.03 -3.87 11.96
C MET A 78 3.76 -4.85 13.09
N ARG A 79 4.85 -5.29 13.69
CA ARG A 79 4.81 -6.20 14.82
C ARG A 79 4.86 -5.41 16.12
N LYS A 80 3.85 -5.61 16.96
CA LYS A 80 3.77 -5.07 18.31
C LYS A 80 4.66 -5.86 19.28
N SER A 81 4.97 -5.26 20.42
CA SER A 81 5.78 -5.86 21.49
C SER A 81 5.13 -7.08 22.12
N ASP A 82 3.80 -7.13 22.16
CA ASP A 82 2.97 -8.26 22.61
C ASP A 82 2.94 -9.43 21.61
N GLY A 83 3.63 -9.29 20.47
CA GLY A 83 3.70 -10.30 19.41
C GLY A 83 2.57 -10.24 18.39
N GLY A 84 1.59 -9.37 18.59
CA GLY A 84 0.53 -9.09 17.63
C GLY A 84 1.01 -8.33 16.40
N LEU A 85 0.14 -8.24 15.41
CA LEU A 85 0.34 -7.42 14.22
C LEU A 85 -0.71 -6.30 14.20
N ASP A 86 -0.26 -5.10 13.86
CA ASP A 86 -1.10 -3.98 13.43
C ASP A 86 -0.93 -3.87 11.91
N LEU A 87 -2.03 -4.04 11.17
CA LEU A 87 -2.09 -4.01 9.72
C LEU A 87 -3.01 -2.89 9.27
N ARG A 88 -2.57 -2.13 8.28
CA ARG A 88 -3.39 -1.14 7.56
C ARG A 88 -3.36 -1.44 6.07
N LEU A 89 -4.54 -1.43 5.47
CA LEU A 89 -4.76 -1.64 4.05
C LEU A 89 -5.39 -0.39 3.46
N TYR A 90 -4.87 0.09 2.33
CA TYR A 90 -5.31 1.31 1.67
C TYR A 90 -5.72 1.01 0.24
N PHE A 91 -6.84 1.58 -0.18
CA PHE A 91 -7.42 1.39 -1.51
C PHE A 91 -8.37 2.54 -1.88
N LEU A 92 -8.83 2.56 -3.13
CA LEU A 92 -9.86 3.46 -3.63
C LEU A 92 -11.22 2.76 -3.63
N ASP A 93 -12.23 3.44 -3.11
CA ASP A 93 -13.62 3.01 -3.26
C ASP A 93 -14.18 3.32 -4.66
N ARG A 94 -15.43 2.92 -4.91
CA ARG A 94 -16.12 3.14 -6.20
C ARG A 94 -16.23 4.62 -6.60
N ASP A 95 -16.13 5.54 -5.64
CA ASP A 95 -16.17 6.98 -5.87
C ASP A 95 -14.76 7.57 -6.04
N ASN A 96 -13.73 6.73 -6.17
CA ASN A 96 -12.31 7.09 -6.25
C ASN A 96 -11.78 7.81 -5.01
N ARG A 97 -12.42 7.62 -3.86
CA ARG A 97 -11.97 8.20 -2.59
C ARG A 97 -11.04 7.22 -1.92
N LEU A 98 -10.02 7.77 -1.27
CA LEU A 98 -9.11 6.95 -0.49
C LEU A 98 -9.78 6.46 0.80
N VAL A 99 -9.72 5.14 0.99
CA VAL A 99 -10.27 4.41 2.13
C VAL A 99 -9.17 3.55 2.74
N TRP A 100 -9.27 3.33 4.05
CA TRP A 100 -8.41 2.38 4.76
C TRP A 100 -9.21 1.38 5.59
N ALA A 101 -8.66 0.18 5.71
CA ALA A 101 -9.07 -0.85 6.65
C ALA A 101 -7.91 -1.15 7.60
N HIS A 102 -8.22 -1.60 8.80
CA HIS A 102 -7.23 -1.88 9.83
C HIS A 102 -7.53 -3.17 10.56
N CYS A 103 -6.48 -3.88 10.97
CA CYS A 103 -6.58 -5.08 11.79
C CYS A 103 -5.49 -5.05 12.87
N ASP A 104 -5.92 -5.11 14.12
CA ASP A 104 -5.08 -5.52 15.25
C ASP A 104 -5.37 -7.00 15.56
N THR A 105 -4.39 -7.87 15.35
CA THR A 105 -4.58 -9.33 15.50
C THR A 105 -4.77 -9.79 16.94
N LEU A 106 -4.52 -8.93 17.93
CA LEU A 106 -4.73 -9.23 19.35
C LEU A 106 -5.93 -8.48 19.93
N ARG A 107 -6.66 -7.70 19.12
CA ARG A 107 -7.94 -7.13 19.53
C ARG A 107 -8.92 -8.28 19.83
N PRO A 108 -9.60 -8.26 21.00
CA PRO A 108 -10.71 -9.18 21.23
C PRO A 108 -11.79 -8.97 20.17
N LEU A 109 -12.19 -10.05 19.50
CA LEU A 109 -13.32 -10.02 18.58
C LEU A 109 -14.62 -9.96 19.38
N ALA A 110 -15.58 -9.14 18.94
CA ALA A 110 -16.90 -9.14 19.54
C ALA A 110 -17.65 -10.45 19.21
N ASP A 111 -18.67 -10.80 20.00
CA ASP A 111 -19.47 -12.00 19.76
C ASP A 111 -20.05 -11.98 18.33
N GLY A 112 -19.70 -12.99 17.53
CA GLY A 112 -20.12 -13.12 16.14
C GLY A 112 -19.17 -12.51 15.10
N GLU A 113 -18.10 -11.82 15.49
CA GLU A 113 -17.06 -11.37 14.56
C GLU A 113 -16.11 -12.52 14.19
N SER A 114 -15.80 -12.65 12.90
CA SER A 114 -14.86 -13.66 12.37
C SER A 114 -13.51 -13.08 11.96
N SER A 115 -13.33 -11.77 12.05
CA SER A 115 -12.18 -11.05 11.51
C SER A 115 -11.80 -9.86 12.37
N CYS A 116 -10.50 -9.60 12.49
CA CYS A 116 -9.95 -8.38 13.09
C CYS A 116 -10.09 -7.16 12.19
N TRP A 117 -10.41 -7.33 10.91
CA TRP A 117 -10.49 -6.24 9.94
C TRP A 117 -11.70 -5.36 10.22
N GLU A 118 -11.41 -4.10 10.50
CA GLU A 118 -12.37 -3.02 10.64
C GLU A 118 -12.18 -2.06 9.48
N MET A 119 -13.29 -1.62 8.88
CA MET A 119 -13.25 -0.47 7.98
C MET A 119 -13.01 0.77 8.83
N GLY A 120 -11.91 1.47 8.55
CA GLY A 120 -11.60 2.71 9.25
C GLY A 120 -12.53 3.82 8.77
N GLY A 121 -12.13 4.50 7.70
CA GLY A 121 -12.95 5.54 7.09
C GLY A 121 -12.35 6.12 5.83
N ARG A 122 -12.97 7.21 5.37
CA ARG A 122 -12.46 8.09 4.32
C ARG A 122 -11.74 9.25 4.97
N PHE A 123 -10.74 9.80 4.30
CA PHE A 123 -10.17 11.08 4.68
C PHE A 123 -10.17 12.04 3.47
N PRO A 124 -10.20 13.37 3.71
CA PRO A 124 -10.09 14.34 2.63
C PRO A 124 -8.80 14.12 1.85
N SER A 125 -8.93 13.78 0.58
CA SER A 125 -7.80 13.53 -0.32
C SER A 125 -8.09 14.11 -1.69
N TYR A 126 -7.02 14.38 -2.43
CA TYR A 126 -7.09 14.79 -3.83
C TYR A 126 -6.90 13.60 -4.77
N SER A 127 -7.32 12.41 -4.35
CA SER A 127 -7.20 11.19 -5.14
C SER A 127 -8.11 11.22 -6.36
N GLU A 128 -7.65 10.60 -7.43
CA GLU A 128 -8.30 10.52 -8.74
C GLU A 128 -8.41 9.04 -9.15
N PRO A 129 -9.17 8.73 -10.21
CA PRO A 129 -9.33 7.36 -10.67
C PRO A 129 -8.01 6.63 -10.99
N ASP A 130 -6.95 7.33 -11.35
CA ASP A 130 -5.66 6.77 -11.72
C ASP A 130 -4.61 6.85 -10.59
N SER A 131 -5.00 7.34 -9.41
CA SER A 131 -4.13 7.43 -8.24
C SER A 131 -3.37 6.12 -8.01
N GLN A 132 -2.07 6.23 -7.77
CA GLN A 132 -1.21 5.13 -7.33
C GLN A 132 -0.90 5.32 -5.85
N LEU A 133 -0.69 4.22 -5.12
CA LEU A 133 -0.53 4.23 -3.66
C LEU A 133 0.78 3.56 -3.25
N ALA A 134 1.42 4.06 -2.20
CA ALA A 134 2.48 3.37 -1.48
C ALA A 134 2.37 3.68 0.01
N ALA A 135 2.67 2.73 0.89
CA ALA A 135 2.61 2.96 2.32
C ALA A 135 3.87 2.43 3.01
N THR A 136 4.27 3.08 4.09
CA THR A 136 5.39 2.65 4.92
C THR A 136 5.11 2.92 6.40
N ASN A 137 5.82 2.22 7.27
CA ASN A 137 5.75 2.45 8.71
C ASN A 137 7.05 3.10 9.18
N ILE A 138 6.87 4.06 10.09
CA ILE A 138 7.93 4.84 10.69
C ILE A 138 8.00 4.42 12.16
N VAL A 139 9.17 3.94 12.56
CA VAL A 139 9.50 3.63 13.95
C VAL A 139 10.76 4.42 14.29
N TRP A 140 10.66 5.31 15.26
CA TRP A 140 11.77 6.17 15.69
C TRP A 140 11.95 6.13 17.20
N ALA A 141 13.14 6.52 17.65
CA ALA A 141 13.66 6.18 18.98
C ALA A 141 12.79 6.61 20.17
N THR A 142 11.92 7.59 20.00
CA THR A 142 11.13 8.21 21.09
C THR A 142 9.66 7.77 21.12
N GLN A 143 9.15 7.08 20.09
CA GLN A 143 7.77 6.60 20.07
C GLN A 143 7.72 5.06 19.96
N MET A 144 7.13 4.43 20.97
CA MET A 144 6.78 3.00 20.93
C MET A 144 5.53 2.72 20.08
N ARG A 145 4.80 3.75 19.64
CA ARG A 145 3.70 3.62 18.68
C ARG A 145 4.12 4.18 17.33
N PRO A 146 3.80 3.51 16.23
CA PRO A 146 4.35 3.82 14.92
C PRO A 146 3.50 4.86 14.24
N GLN A 147 4.12 5.62 13.34
CA GLN A 147 3.37 6.38 12.35
C GLN A 147 3.32 5.57 11.06
N THR A 148 2.14 5.46 10.46
CA THR A 148 2.04 5.00 9.07
C THR A 148 2.00 6.21 8.17
N GLU A 149 2.78 6.19 7.12
CA GLU A 149 2.75 7.19 6.07
C GLU A 149 2.23 6.55 4.80
N LEU A 150 1.21 7.17 4.22
CA LEU A 150 0.62 6.79 2.95
C LEU A 150 0.92 7.88 1.94
N PHE A 151 1.57 7.49 0.85
CA PHE A 151 1.78 8.31 -0.33
C PHE A 151 0.76 7.96 -1.40
N TYR A 152 0.32 8.98 -2.12
CA TYR A 152 -0.57 8.80 -3.26
C TYR A 152 -0.33 9.85 -4.33
N THR A 153 -0.65 9.53 -5.59
CA THR A 153 -0.72 10.52 -6.66
C THR A 153 -2.10 11.16 -6.67
N GLY A 154 -2.17 12.48 -6.61
CA GLY A 154 -3.41 13.25 -6.71
C GLY A 154 -3.59 13.91 -8.07
N SER A 155 -4.54 14.84 -8.13
CA SER A 155 -4.84 15.62 -9.33
C SER A 155 -3.58 16.25 -9.96
N GLY A 156 -3.47 16.16 -11.28
CA GLY A 156 -2.30 16.64 -12.03
C GLY A 156 -1.01 15.90 -11.71
N THR A 157 -1.08 14.62 -11.31
CA THR A 157 0.06 13.75 -10.94
C THR A 157 0.84 14.22 -9.72
N ARG A 158 0.27 15.12 -8.92
CA ARG A 158 0.96 15.64 -7.73
C ARG A 158 1.19 14.53 -6.72
N LEU A 159 2.41 14.42 -6.23
CA LEU A 159 2.76 13.51 -5.17
C LEU A 159 2.32 14.11 -3.83
N LEU A 160 1.51 13.36 -3.09
CA LEU A 160 0.89 13.76 -1.83
C LEU A 160 1.08 12.68 -0.77
N GLY A 161 0.93 13.05 0.50
CA GLY A 161 1.10 12.16 1.63
C GLY A 161 0.09 12.40 2.76
N VAL A 162 -0.20 11.34 3.51
CA VAL A 162 -1.00 11.38 4.74
C VAL A 162 -0.34 10.53 5.81
N ASN A 163 -0.23 11.13 6.99
CA ASN A 163 0.27 10.49 8.19
C ASN A 163 -0.87 10.00 9.09
N PHE A 164 -0.70 8.80 9.62
CA PHE A 164 -1.60 8.17 10.57
C PHE A 164 -0.83 7.88 11.86
N ASN A 165 -1.13 8.64 12.92
CA ASN A 165 -0.50 8.48 14.23
C ASN A 165 -1.53 8.63 15.34
N ASP A 166 -1.78 7.55 16.09
CA ASP A 166 -2.77 7.55 17.18
C ASP A 166 -2.37 8.45 18.37
N ASN A 167 -1.12 8.91 18.43
CA ASN A 167 -0.66 9.86 19.45
C ASN A 167 -1.00 11.32 19.10
N PHE A 168 -1.40 11.61 17.86
CA PHE A 168 -1.68 12.96 17.42
C PHE A 168 -3.19 13.27 17.45
N ASN A 169 -3.50 14.55 17.61
CA ASN A 169 -4.86 15.07 17.46
C ASN A 169 -4.84 16.27 16.50
N PRO A 170 -5.35 16.12 15.26
CA PRO A 170 -6.02 14.93 14.72
C PRO A 170 -5.06 13.77 14.46
N ARG A 171 -5.58 12.53 14.47
CA ARG A 171 -4.81 11.29 14.24
C ARG A 171 -4.36 11.11 12.79
N ILE A 172 -5.06 11.75 11.88
CA ILE A 172 -4.82 11.70 10.43
C ILE A 172 -4.51 13.13 9.99
N MET A 173 -3.34 13.33 9.38
CA MET A 173 -2.85 14.64 8.97
C MET A 173 -2.20 14.57 7.60
N ALA A 174 -2.30 15.64 6.82
CA ALA A 174 -1.51 15.79 5.60
C ALA A 174 -0.01 15.70 5.95
N ASP A 175 0.77 15.06 5.08
CA ASP A 175 2.22 15.01 5.24
C ASP A 175 2.91 16.26 4.70
N SER A 176 4.10 16.55 5.22
CA SER A 176 4.96 17.64 4.78
C SER A 176 5.35 17.59 3.29
N ILE A 177 5.32 16.41 2.65
CA ILE A 177 5.59 16.23 1.23
C ILE A 177 4.62 17.03 0.35
N ASP A 178 3.41 17.29 0.84
CA ASP A 178 2.40 18.08 0.13
C ASP A 178 2.93 19.49 -0.17
N GLY A 179 3.72 20.08 0.73
CA GLY A 179 4.28 21.42 0.58
C GLY A 179 5.37 21.53 -0.49
N VAL A 180 5.92 20.41 -0.96
CA VAL A 180 7.04 20.38 -1.91
C VAL A 180 6.58 20.58 -3.35
N GLY A 181 5.37 20.11 -3.68
CA GLY A 181 4.77 20.31 -5.00
C GLY A 181 5.39 19.47 -6.12
N TRP A 182 5.92 18.28 -5.82
CA TRP A 182 6.41 17.37 -6.84
C TRP A 182 5.29 16.67 -7.61
N SER A 183 5.62 16.29 -8.85
CA SER A 183 4.74 15.54 -9.74
C SER A 183 5.43 14.27 -10.24
N THR A 184 4.64 13.22 -10.46
CA THR A 184 5.10 11.96 -11.04
C THR A 184 4.80 11.92 -12.55
N GLY A 185 5.23 10.86 -13.23
CA GLY A 185 4.63 10.50 -14.51
C GLY A 185 3.17 10.08 -14.32
N SER A 186 2.33 10.24 -15.35
CA SER A 186 0.89 9.93 -15.29
C SER A 186 0.58 8.46 -15.02
N GLU A 187 1.47 7.55 -15.43
CA GLU A 187 1.31 6.11 -15.18
C GLU A 187 2.22 5.60 -14.05
N SER A 188 2.89 6.51 -13.33
CA SER A 188 3.92 6.16 -12.37
C SER A 188 3.34 5.42 -11.17
N ALA A 189 3.72 4.16 -10.98
CA ALA A 189 3.56 3.49 -9.69
C ALA A 189 4.37 4.21 -8.59
N LEU A 190 4.03 3.92 -7.34
CA LEU A 190 4.76 4.37 -6.15
C LEU A 190 5.28 3.15 -5.39
N ALA A 191 6.46 3.27 -4.77
CA ALA A 191 6.95 2.29 -3.81
C ALA A 191 7.67 3.00 -2.66
N ALA A 192 7.40 2.62 -1.42
CA ALA A 192 7.93 3.31 -0.25
C ALA A 192 8.53 2.35 0.77
N TYR A 193 9.64 2.77 1.36
CA TYR A 193 10.24 2.18 2.55
C TYR A 193 10.97 3.29 3.30
N TRP A 194 10.47 3.66 4.49
CA TRP A 194 10.97 4.82 5.25
C TRP A 194 12.52 4.89 5.30
N PRO A 195 13.14 6.05 5.05
CA PRO A 195 12.58 7.37 4.69
C PRO A 195 12.45 7.62 3.18
N TRP A 196 12.35 6.56 2.38
CA TRP A 196 12.41 6.61 0.92
C TRP A 196 11.07 6.34 0.27
N LEU A 197 10.84 7.05 -0.82
CA LEU A 197 9.79 6.82 -1.80
C LEU A 197 10.44 6.81 -3.18
N VAL A 198 9.98 5.95 -4.07
CA VAL A 198 10.40 5.95 -5.48
C VAL A 198 9.17 6.02 -6.36
N HIS A 199 9.29 6.84 -7.39
CA HIS A 199 8.33 6.98 -8.46
C HIS A 199 9.06 7.06 -9.80
N GLN A 200 8.29 7.10 -10.88
CA GLN A 200 8.75 7.31 -12.23
C GLN A 200 8.39 8.73 -12.68
N ASP A 201 9.23 9.37 -13.47
CA ASP A 201 8.88 10.60 -14.19
C ASP A 201 8.21 10.31 -15.54
N ALA A 202 7.83 11.35 -16.29
CA ALA A 202 7.18 11.20 -17.59
C ALA A 202 8.04 10.52 -18.66
N THR A 203 9.37 10.47 -18.50
CA THR A 203 10.31 9.86 -19.46
C THR A 203 10.59 8.38 -19.17
N GLY A 204 10.07 7.89 -18.04
CA GLY A 204 10.33 6.55 -17.55
C GLY A 204 11.52 6.46 -16.59
N ALA A 205 12.17 7.58 -16.27
CA ALA A 205 13.30 7.59 -15.34
C ALA A 205 12.80 7.43 -13.90
N LEU A 206 13.50 6.61 -13.11
CA LEU A 206 13.18 6.42 -11.71
C LEU A 206 13.78 7.55 -10.87
N VAL A 207 12.93 8.18 -10.06
CA VAL A 207 13.27 9.26 -9.14
C VAL A 207 13.02 8.74 -7.73
N HIS A 208 14.01 8.88 -6.87
CA HIS A 208 13.77 8.73 -5.44
C HIS A 208 13.44 10.06 -4.81
N VAL A 209 12.67 9.98 -3.76
CA VAL A 209 12.27 11.04 -2.86
C VAL A 209 12.65 10.58 -1.46
N ARG A 210 13.28 11.46 -0.69
CA ARG A 210 13.80 11.16 0.64
C ARG A 210 13.33 12.21 1.62
N ASN A 211 12.69 11.78 2.71
CA ASN A 211 12.56 12.62 3.89
C ASN A 211 13.96 12.79 4.50
N ASN A 212 14.34 13.98 4.97
CA ASN A 212 15.63 14.18 5.64
C ASN A 212 15.46 14.11 7.17
N PRO A 213 15.34 12.90 7.76
CA PRO A 213 15.09 12.79 9.18
C PRO A 213 16.33 13.19 9.99
N PRO A 214 16.15 13.78 11.18
CA PRO A 214 17.22 13.88 12.17
C PRO A 214 17.75 12.50 12.61
N ALA A 215 18.81 12.50 13.43
CA ALA A 215 19.51 11.28 13.85
C ALA A 215 18.61 10.25 14.57
N ASN A 216 17.50 10.67 15.16
CA ASN A 216 16.53 9.79 15.82
C ASN A 216 15.57 9.09 14.84
N LEU A 217 15.64 9.40 13.53
CA LEU A 217 14.80 8.86 12.45
C LEU A 217 13.34 9.36 12.43
N GLU A 218 13.04 10.38 13.23
CA GLU A 218 11.74 11.04 13.23
C GLU A 218 11.47 11.71 11.87
N PRO A 219 10.21 11.80 11.42
CA PRO A 219 9.89 12.53 10.20
C PRO A 219 10.34 13.99 10.27
N GLY A 220 11.18 14.40 9.32
CA GLY A 220 11.55 15.79 9.10
C GLY A 220 10.54 16.52 8.21
N ALA A 221 10.65 17.84 8.12
CA ALA A 221 9.84 18.66 7.21
C ALA A 221 10.50 18.90 5.84
N VAL A 222 11.75 18.45 5.66
CA VAL A 222 12.54 18.69 4.46
C VAL A 222 12.61 17.42 3.64
N TRP A 223 12.29 17.56 2.35
CA TRP A 223 12.39 16.48 1.38
C TRP A 223 13.42 16.80 0.30
N GLY A 224 14.14 15.78 -0.14
CA GLY A 224 15.02 15.85 -1.31
C GLY A 224 14.61 14.84 -2.38
N ALA A 225 14.91 15.13 -3.64
CA ALA A 225 14.69 14.21 -4.74
C ALA A 225 15.93 14.12 -5.64
N ALA A 226 16.20 12.93 -6.18
CA ALA A 226 17.23 12.71 -7.18
C ALA A 226 16.91 11.50 -8.06
N GLY A 227 17.46 11.49 -9.28
CA GLY A 227 17.35 10.36 -10.19
C GLY A 227 18.22 9.17 -9.73
N ILE A 228 17.73 7.96 -9.97
CA ILE A 228 18.43 6.70 -9.63
C ILE A 228 19.31 6.21 -10.81
N ASN A 229 19.42 7.01 -11.89
CA ASN A 229 20.12 6.66 -13.14
C ASN A 229 19.62 5.34 -13.77
N VAL A 230 18.31 5.14 -13.69
CA VAL A 230 17.61 3.98 -14.24
C VAL A 230 16.42 4.49 -15.04
N THR A 231 16.26 3.96 -16.24
CA THR A 231 15.09 4.24 -17.08
C THR A 231 14.34 2.94 -17.34
N ALA A 232 13.17 2.83 -16.72
CA ALA A 232 12.33 1.64 -16.79
C ALA A 232 11.33 1.71 -17.95
N LEU A 233 10.54 0.65 -18.13
CA LEU A 233 9.32 0.71 -18.95
C LEU A 233 8.37 1.75 -18.36
N VAL A 234 7.80 2.63 -19.18
CA VAL A 234 6.81 3.62 -18.73
C VAL A 234 5.59 2.90 -18.17
N GLY A 235 5.15 3.27 -16.97
CA GLY A 235 4.03 2.63 -16.28
C GLY A 235 4.38 1.32 -15.59
N THR A 236 5.67 1.00 -15.45
CA THR A 236 6.11 -0.17 -14.70
C THR A 236 5.59 -0.14 -13.25
N LYS A 237 5.26 -1.31 -12.70
CA LYS A 237 4.98 -1.43 -11.27
C LYS A 237 6.30 -1.48 -10.50
N LEU A 238 6.28 -0.93 -9.30
CA LEU A 238 7.47 -0.77 -8.48
C LEU A 238 7.28 -1.54 -7.18
N ALA A 239 8.34 -2.22 -6.74
CA ALA A 239 8.41 -2.78 -5.40
C ALA A 239 9.74 -2.38 -4.76
N MET A 240 9.69 -1.82 -3.56
CA MET A 240 10.86 -1.39 -2.81
C MET A 240 11.06 -2.27 -1.60
N VAL A 241 12.31 -2.69 -1.36
CA VAL A 241 12.67 -3.44 -0.16
C VAL A 241 13.98 -2.92 0.43
N PRO A 242 14.16 -2.97 1.76
CA PRO A 242 15.44 -2.67 2.37
C PRO A 242 16.48 -3.71 1.94
N ALA A 243 17.72 -3.28 1.72
CA ALA A 243 18.84 -4.17 1.40
C ALA A 243 19.63 -4.62 2.64
N SER A 244 19.24 -4.17 3.84
CA SER A 244 19.88 -4.51 5.11
C SER A 244 18.85 -4.62 6.23
N ALA A 245 19.17 -5.39 7.27
CA ALA A 245 18.43 -5.38 8.53
C ALA A 245 18.81 -4.18 9.43
N ASN A 246 19.84 -3.41 9.05
CA ASN A 246 20.26 -2.22 9.78
C ASN A 246 19.64 -0.96 9.17
N PHE A 247 18.69 -0.39 9.89
CA PHE A 247 17.96 0.79 9.43
C PHE A 247 18.88 2.00 9.21
N THR A 248 19.92 2.21 10.02
CA THR A 248 20.84 3.35 9.85
C THR A 248 21.56 3.32 8.50
N ARG A 249 21.85 2.12 7.97
CA ARG A 249 22.40 1.96 6.62
C ARG A 249 21.40 2.36 5.53
N ILE A 250 20.11 2.06 5.75
CA ILE A 250 19.03 2.40 4.82
C ILE A 250 18.73 3.89 4.86
N GLY A 251 18.49 4.45 6.05
CA GLY A 251 18.04 5.82 6.23
C GLY A 251 19.08 6.88 5.86
N GLY A 252 20.37 6.60 6.02
CA GLY A 252 21.44 7.56 5.76
C GLY A 252 21.90 7.66 4.29
N TRP A 253 22.05 6.53 3.61
CA TRP A 253 22.95 6.44 2.45
C TRP A 253 22.31 5.87 1.18
N GLY A 254 21.00 5.60 1.18
CA GLY A 254 20.41 4.75 0.15
C GLY A 254 20.88 3.31 0.39
N GLY A 255 19.93 2.47 0.77
CA GLY A 255 20.20 1.08 1.15
C GLY A 255 19.00 0.21 0.86
N TYR A 256 18.31 0.49 -0.23
CA TYR A 256 17.12 -0.22 -0.68
C TYR A 256 17.30 -0.66 -2.13
N ALA A 257 16.61 -1.75 -2.45
CA ALA A 257 16.45 -2.24 -3.79
C ALA A 257 15.07 -1.85 -4.32
N VAL A 258 15.01 -1.49 -5.59
CA VAL A 258 13.75 -1.27 -6.32
C VAL A 258 13.68 -2.31 -7.42
N PHE A 259 12.63 -3.10 -7.41
CA PHE A 259 12.25 -4.00 -8.49
C PHE A 259 11.29 -3.29 -9.44
N TYR A 260 11.54 -3.47 -10.73
CA TYR A 260 10.80 -2.82 -11.82
C TYR A 260 10.90 -3.67 -13.08
N GLN A 261 10.15 -3.29 -14.11
CA GLN A 261 10.26 -3.86 -15.45
C GLN A 261 11.14 -2.98 -16.34
N GLY A 262 12.20 -3.55 -16.88
CA GLY A 262 13.07 -2.91 -17.86
C GLY A 262 12.35 -2.64 -19.19
N ARG A 263 12.93 -1.78 -20.02
CA ARG A 263 12.42 -1.49 -21.38
C ARG A 263 12.50 -2.69 -22.33
N ASP A 264 13.23 -3.73 -21.95
CA ASP A 264 13.32 -5.02 -22.60
C ASP A 264 12.27 -6.03 -22.09
N SER A 265 11.25 -5.55 -21.36
CA SER A 265 10.17 -6.33 -20.74
C SER A 265 10.64 -7.35 -19.69
N ARG A 266 11.87 -7.21 -19.17
CA ARG A 266 12.41 -8.09 -18.13
C ARG A 266 12.24 -7.54 -16.72
N LEU A 267 12.00 -8.42 -15.76
CA LEU A 267 12.12 -8.07 -14.35
C LEU A 267 13.58 -7.66 -14.06
N SER A 268 13.72 -6.47 -13.51
CA SER A 268 14.99 -5.82 -13.23
C SER A 268 15.02 -5.32 -11.79
N VAL A 269 16.23 -5.06 -11.29
CA VAL A 269 16.44 -4.51 -9.96
C VAL A 269 17.52 -3.44 -10.00
N ALA A 270 17.27 -2.36 -9.27
CA ALA A 270 18.23 -1.29 -9.07
C ALA A 270 18.47 -1.10 -7.58
N MET A 271 19.72 -0.79 -7.25
CA MET A 271 20.13 -0.44 -5.90
C MET A 271 20.44 1.05 -5.87
N SER A 272 19.72 1.80 -5.04
CA SER A 272 20.08 3.19 -4.81
C SER A 272 21.21 3.25 -3.77
N ARG A 273 22.35 3.82 -4.17
CA ARG A 273 23.40 4.28 -3.26
C ARG A 273 23.50 5.78 -3.44
N LEU A 274 23.22 6.56 -2.40
CA LEU A 274 23.60 7.97 -2.42
C LEU A 274 25.13 8.03 -2.39
N ASN A 275 25.70 8.89 -3.24
CA ASN A 275 27.14 9.11 -3.34
C ASN A 275 27.71 9.64 -2.01
N GLY A 276 28.06 8.73 -1.12
CA GLY A 276 28.97 8.97 -0.01
C GLY A 276 30.34 8.43 -0.39
N SER A 277 31.34 9.29 -0.49
CA SER A 277 32.75 8.92 -0.61
C SER A 277 33.31 8.23 0.64
N ASP A 278 32.44 7.82 1.57
CA ASP A 278 32.83 7.28 2.85
C ASP A 278 33.06 5.77 2.75
N SER A 279 34.31 5.44 2.41
CA SER A 279 34.87 4.09 2.41
C SER A 279 34.81 3.38 3.78
N SER A 280 34.32 4.04 4.86
CA SER A 280 34.23 3.41 6.18
C SER A 280 33.05 2.43 6.33
N LEU A 281 32.09 2.42 5.39
CA LEU A 281 31.01 1.42 5.30
C LEU A 281 31.29 0.38 4.21
N ASN A 282 32.53 -0.13 4.18
CA ASN A 282 33.08 -1.13 3.25
C ASN A 282 32.37 -2.49 3.19
N ALA A 283 31.22 -2.69 3.84
CA ALA A 283 30.42 -3.87 3.56
C ALA A 283 29.66 -3.61 2.25
N PRO A 284 29.96 -4.31 1.14
CA PRO A 284 29.06 -4.26 0.00
C PRO A 284 27.68 -4.66 0.54
N LEU A 285 26.68 -3.79 0.36
CA LEU A 285 25.30 -4.25 0.38
C LEU A 285 25.25 -5.33 -0.70
N SER A 286 25.37 -6.59 -0.27
CA SER A 286 25.42 -7.78 -1.11
C SER A 286 24.01 -8.09 -1.59
N PHE A 287 23.36 -7.08 -2.17
CA PHE A 287 22.07 -7.22 -2.80
C PHE A 287 22.33 -7.54 -4.27
N PRO A 288 21.92 -8.72 -4.75
CA PRO A 288 22.17 -9.09 -6.13
C PRO A 288 21.40 -8.13 -7.05
N THR A 289 22.14 -7.38 -7.88
CA THR A 289 21.56 -6.53 -8.92
C THR A 289 21.41 -7.25 -10.26
N THR A 290 21.92 -8.48 -10.35
CA THR A 290 21.77 -9.36 -11.50
C THR A 290 20.75 -10.43 -11.16
N LEU A 291 19.61 -10.39 -11.83
CA LEU A 291 18.58 -11.42 -11.74
C LEU A 291 18.76 -12.43 -12.88
N PRO A 292 18.25 -13.67 -12.72
CA PRO A 292 17.98 -14.52 -13.87
C PRO A 292 17.13 -13.79 -14.91
N VAL A 293 17.24 -14.19 -16.18
CA VAL A 293 16.40 -13.62 -17.23
C VAL A 293 14.95 -14.05 -16.99
N ILE A 294 14.13 -13.11 -16.53
CA ILE A 294 12.71 -13.31 -16.23
C ILE A 294 11.93 -12.30 -17.06
N ASN A 295 11.20 -12.79 -18.07
CA ASN A 295 10.27 -11.98 -18.83
C ASN A 295 8.95 -11.90 -18.06
N VAL A 296 8.37 -10.71 -17.98
CA VAL A 296 7.05 -10.51 -17.36
C VAL A 296 6.15 -9.77 -18.36
N PRO A 297 4.81 -9.96 -18.31
CA PRO A 297 3.90 -9.16 -19.11
C PRO A 297 4.12 -7.66 -18.89
N ASP A 298 3.87 -6.84 -19.90
CA ASP A 298 4.01 -5.39 -19.81
C ASP A 298 3.16 -4.83 -18.66
N LYS A 299 3.82 -4.06 -17.79
CA LYS A 299 3.24 -3.43 -16.61
C LYS A 299 2.65 -4.44 -15.61
N ALA A 300 3.14 -5.69 -15.61
CA ALA A 300 2.72 -6.71 -14.66
C ALA A 300 2.90 -6.24 -13.21
N PRO A 301 1.98 -6.58 -12.29
CA PRO A 301 2.16 -6.37 -10.86
C PRO A 301 3.45 -7.00 -10.33
N ILE A 302 4.17 -6.25 -9.52
CA ILE A 302 5.37 -6.70 -8.81
C ILE A 302 5.15 -6.43 -7.33
N ALA A 303 5.41 -7.43 -6.50
CA ALA A 303 5.49 -7.26 -5.05
C ALA A 303 6.82 -7.82 -4.56
N ALA A 304 7.37 -7.23 -3.50
CA ALA A 304 8.58 -7.74 -2.91
C ALA A 304 8.57 -7.53 -1.40
N PHE A 305 9.25 -8.41 -0.69
CA PHE A 305 9.48 -8.27 0.75
C PHE A 305 10.83 -8.84 1.12
N THR A 306 11.31 -8.48 2.30
CA THR A 306 12.59 -8.97 2.83
C THR A 306 12.44 -9.50 4.23
N ALA A 307 13.24 -10.52 4.55
CA ALA A 307 13.38 -11.05 5.89
C ALA A 307 14.82 -10.86 6.37
N ALA A 308 14.99 -10.30 7.57
CA ALA A 308 16.29 -10.24 8.22
C ALA A 308 16.84 -11.67 8.45
N ARG A 309 18.12 -11.87 8.17
CA ARG A 309 18.80 -13.13 8.46
C ARG A 309 19.14 -13.19 9.94
N LEU A 310 18.69 -14.26 10.60
CA LEU A 310 18.94 -14.46 12.02
C LEU A 310 20.45 -14.60 12.27
N ASN A 311 20.98 -13.83 13.22
CA ASN A 311 22.39 -13.83 13.63
C ASN A 311 23.39 -13.51 12.50
N ASP A 312 22.95 -12.78 11.47
CA ASP A 312 23.83 -12.35 10.38
C ASP A 312 24.62 -11.10 10.79
N ALA A 313 25.92 -11.26 11.01
CA ALA A 313 26.82 -10.17 11.44
C ALA A 313 26.89 -9.02 10.43
N ASP A 314 26.68 -9.32 9.14
CA ASP A 314 26.66 -8.33 8.06
C ASP A 314 25.30 -7.65 7.93
N GLN A 315 24.32 -8.04 8.75
CA GLN A 315 22.96 -7.50 8.78
C GLN A 315 22.30 -7.60 7.40
N ARG A 316 22.49 -8.73 6.71
CA ARG A 316 21.90 -9.01 5.41
C ARG A 316 20.44 -9.45 5.53
N VAL A 317 19.74 -9.37 4.40
CA VAL A 317 18.35 -9.80 4.25
C VAL A 317 18.23 -10.86 3.16
N ASP A 318 17.21 -11.70 3.28
CA ASP A 318 16.69 -12.49 2.16
C ASP A 318 15.57 -11.68 1.49
N ALA A 319 15.68 -11.42 0.19
CA ALA A 319 14.64 -10.77 -0.60
C ALA A 319 13.81 -11.80 -1.36
N TYR A 320 12.49 -11.58 -1.39
CA TYR A 320 11.52 -12.40 -2.09
C TYR A 320 10.72 -11.49 -3.01
N VAL A 321 10.61 -11.88 -4.28
CA VAL A 321 9.90 -11.11 -5.31
C VAL A 321 8.80 -11.98 -5.87
N LEU A 322 7.60 -11.43 -5.95
CA LEU A 322 6.43 -12.02 -6.57
C LEU A 322 6.13 -11.23 -7.84
N TYR A 323 5.90 -11.97 -8.92
CA TYR A 323 5.55 -11.45 -10.22
C TYR A 323 4.54 -12.41 -10.87
N ILE A 324 3.80 -11.90 -11.86
CA ILE A 324 2.90 -12.72 -12.68
C ILE A 324 3.67 -13.17 -13.92
N ASP A 325 3.73 -14.49 -14.16
CA ASP A 325 4.17 -15.05 -15.42
C ASP A 325 3.01 -15.07 -16.43
N GLY A 326 3.37 -14.87 -17.71
CA GLY A 326 2.42 -14.87 -18.83
C GLY A 326 2.21 -16.25 -19.42
#